data_AF-A0A661MDG2-F1
#
_entry.id   AF-A0A661MDG2-F1
#
_cell.length_a   1.000
_cell.length_b   1.000
_cell.length_c   1.000
_cell.angle_alpha   90.00
_cell.angle_beta   90.00
_cell.angle_gamma   90.00
#
_symmetry.space_group_name_H-M   'P 1'
#
loop_
_entity.id
_entity.type
_entity.pdbx_description
1 polymer ?
#
loop_
_entity_poly.entity_id
_entity_poly.type
_entity_poly.pdbx_seq_one_letter_code
_entity_poly.pdbx_strand_id
1 'polypeptide(L)'
;FPGDLEWKGERQLIMEAGRNLRTDVLLAPHHGSRNACSKALLARVRPRLCVISCGKGNRFGFPHQETIRRLREARCAVLRTDRSGAVQVTVDASGWKVRTYIRQGTSPWAS
;
A
#
# COMPACT_ATOMS: atom_id res chain seq x y z
N PHE A 1 -3.26 14.97 -13.53
CA PHE A 1 -2.09 14.36 -14.17
C PHE A 1 -0.83 14.67 -13.35
N PRO A 2 -0.36 13.73 -12.50
CA PRO A 2 0.93 13.80 -11.79
C PRO A 2 1.82 12.55 -12.00
N GLY A 3 1.59 11.77 -13.06
CA GLY A 3 2.11 10.40 -13.22
C GLY A 3 3.65 10.26 -13.32
N ASP A 4 4.38 11.32 -13.66
CA ASP A 4 5.85 11.28 -13.74
C ASP A 4 6.55 11.63 -12.42
N LEU A 5 5.83 12.25 -11.47
CA LEU A 5 6.39 12.61 -10.17
C LEU A 5 6.53 11.40 -9.25
N GLU A 6 5.73 10.36 -9.44
CA GLU A 6 5.75 9.13 -8.61
C GLU A 6 7.04 8.35 -8.76
N TRP A 7 7.50 8.10 -10.00
CA TRP A 7 8.76 7.42 -10.25
C TRP A 7 9.95 8.24 -9.73
N LYS A 8 9.92 9.56 -9.99
CA LYS A 8 10.95 10.47 -9.49
C LYS A 8 10.95 10.50 -7.96
N GLY A 9 9.79 10.52 -7.32
CA GLY A 9 9.62 10.53 -5.87
C GLY A 9 10.07 9.22 -5.21
N GLU A 10 9.73 8.06 -5.77
CA GLU A 10 10.25 6.77 -5.28
C GLU A 10 11.77 6.70 -5.42
N ARG A 11 12.29 7.12 -6.58
CA ARG A 11 13.72 7.09 -6.88
C ARG A 11 14.50 8.07 -5.99
N GLN A 12 13.92 9.24 -5.73
CA GLN A 12 14.45 10.24 -4.80
C GLN A 12 14.46 9.70 -3.36
N LEU A 13 13.36 9.08 -2.89
CA LEU A 13 13.31 8.38 -1.59
C LEU A 13 14.40 7.32 -1.46
N ILE A 14 14.64 6.52 -2.52
CA ILE A 14 15.69 5.51 -2.53
C ILE A 14 17.10 6.12 -2.49
N MET A 15 17.31 7.26 -3.17
CA MET A 15 18.60 7.94 -3.26
C MET A 15 18.93 8.77 -2.01
N GLU A 16 17.96 9.48 -1.44
CA GLU A 16 18.15 10.43 -0.33
C GLU A 16 18.09 9.76 1.04
N ALA A 17 17.41 8.62 1.17
CA ALA A 17 17.32 7.94 2.44
C ALA A 17 18.64 7.21 2.78
N GLY A 18 19.42 7.88 3.62
CA GLY A 18 20.54 7.31 4.36
C GLY A 18 20.16 5.99 5.05
N ARG A 19 21.19 5.15 5.23
CA ARG A 19 21.15 3.72 5.61
C ARG A 19 20.03 3.34 6.60
N ASN A 20 18.88 2.94 6.04
CA ASN A 20 17.88 1.95 6.52
C ASN A 20 16.45 2.48 6.35
N LEU A 21 15.83 2.17 5.21
CA LEU A 21 14.46 2.54 4.85
C LEU A 21 13.39 1.56 5.37
N ARG A 22 13.74 0.65 6.28
CA ARG A 22 12.78 -0.33 6.77
C ARG A 22 11.58 0.36 7.42
N THR A 23 10.39 0.03 6.93
CA THR A 23 9.13 0.56 7.46
C THR A 23 8.19 -0.60 7.71
N ASP A 24 7.44 -0.59 8.81
CA ASP A 24 6.43 -1.62 9.06
C ASP A 24 5.18 -1.41 8.19
N VAL A 25 4.74 -0.16 8.04
CA VAL A 25 3.52 0.22 7.34
C VAL A 25 3.83 1.21 6.22
N LEU A 26 3.51 0.84 4.98
CA LEU A 26 3.64 1.67 3.78
C LEU A 26 2.26 2.18 3.35
N LEU A 27 2.13 3.47 3.04
CA LEU A 27 0.99 3.97 2.27
C LEU A 27 1.38 3.92 0.79
N ALA A 28 0.59 3.21 -0.03
CA ALA A 28 0.91 3.06 -1.45
C ALA A 28 0.91 4.41 -2.17
N PRO A 29 1.98 4.72 -2.93
CA PRO A 29 1.99 5.89 -3.81
C PRO A 29 0.80 5.86 -4.78
N HIS A 30 0.23 7.03 -5.04
CA HIS A 30 -0.82 7.27 -6.04
C HIS A 30 -1.88 6.17 -6.11
N HIS A 31 -2.53 5.89 -4.98
CA HIS A 31 -3.66 4.95 -4.91
C HIS A 31 -3.33 3.52 -5.41
N GLY A 32 -2.05 3.14 -5.49
CA GLY A 32 -1.63 1.89 -6.11
C GLY A 32 -1.66 1.94 -7.63
N SER A 33 -1.15 3.02 -8.22
CA SER A 33 -0.99 3.18 -9.66
C SER A 33 -0.19 2.04 -10.28
N ARG A 34 -0.23 1.87 -11.62
CA ARG A 34 0.49 0.79 -12.29
C ARG A 34 1.97 0.81 -11.94
N ASN A 35 2.59 1.96 -11.70
CA ASN A 35 4.03 2.07 -11.44
C ASN A 35 4.39 2.26 -9.96
N ALA A 36 3.41 2.45 -9.08
CA ALA A 36 3.62 2.56 -7.63
C ALA A 36 4.18 1.27 -7.02
N CYS A 37 4.93 1.39 -5.92
CA CYS A 37 5.55 0.26 -5.22
C CYS A 37 6.46 -0.54 -6.15
N SER A 38 7.46 0.11 -6.76
CA SER A 38 8.48 -0.57 -7.55
C SER A 38 9.19 -1.68 -6.76
N LYS A 39 9.72 -2.70 -7.44
CA LYS A 39 10.47 -3.78 -6.78
C LYS A 39 11.68 -3.25 -6.00
N ALA A 40 12.35 -2.23 -6.54
CA ALA A 40 13.47 -1.58 -5.88
C ALA A 40 13.06 -0.91 -4.55
N LEU A 41 11.93 -0.19 -4.54
CA LEU A 41 11.38 0.39 -3.33
C LEU A 41 11.04 -0.70 -2.31
N LEU A 42 10.29 -1.73 -2.71
CA LEU A 42 9.86 -2.80 -1.81
C LEU A 42 11.02 -3.62 -1.24
N ALA A 43 12.09 -3.82 -2.01
CA ALA A 43 13.30 -4.49 -1.53
C ALA A 43 14.02 -3.70 -0.44
N ARG A 44 13.93 -2.36 -0.49
CA ARG A 44 14.62 -1.47 0.46
C ARG A 44 13.76 -1.15 1.69
N VAL A 45 12.47 -0.94 1.49
CA VAL A 45 11.50 -0.60 2.56
C VAL A 45 11.02 -1.83 3.32
N ARG A 46 10.89 -2.98 2.65
CA ARG A 46 10.45 -4.27 3.23
C ARG A 46 9.22 -4.15 4.14
N PRO A 47 8.11 -3.54 3.66
CA PRO A 47 6.92 -3.32 4.48
C PRO A 47 6.25 -4.62 4.89
N ARG A 48 5.72 -4.65 6.12
CA ARG A 48 4.85 -5.73 6.61
C ARG A 48 3.41 -5.53 6.14
N LEU A 49 2.95 -4.27 6.10
CA LEU A 49 1.63 -3.88 5.65
C LEU A 49 1.73 -2.72 4.64
N CYS A 50 0.92 -2.77 3.59
CA CYS A 50 0.68 -1.70 2.67
C CYS A 50 -0.81 -1.30 2.67
N VAL A 51 -1.09 -0.03 2.93
CA VAL A 51 -2.43 0.55 2.83
C VAL A 51 -2.55 1.24 1.48
N ILE A 52 -3.63 0.93 0.76
CA ILE A 52 -3.94 1.53 -0.54
C ILE A 52 -5.23 2.34 -0.36
N SER A 53 -5.09 3.66 -0.48
CA SER A 53 -6.24 4.55 -0.56
C SER A 53 -6.84 4.45 -1.96
N CYS A 54 -8.04 3.93 -2.08
CA CYS A 54 -8.81 3.87 -3.32
C CYS A 54 -10.32 3.92 -3.02
N GLY A 55 -11.12 4.43 -3.95
CA GLY A 55 -12.57 4.57 -3.79
C GLY A 55 -13.36 3.30 -4.13
N LYS A 56 -14.56 3.13 -3.55
CA LYS A 56 -15.51 2.07 -3.93
C LYS A 56 -16.06 2.35 -5.33
N GLY A 57 -16.13 1.31 -6.18
CA GLY A 57 -16.58 1.47 -7.56
C GLY A 57 -15.63 2.31 -8.43
N ASN A 58 -14.34 2.35 -8.06
CA ASN A 58 -13.33 3.17 -8.73
C ASN A 58 -13.29 2.95 -10.25
N ARG A 59 -13.74 3.96 -11.01
CA ARG A 59 -13.74 3.99 -12.47
C ARG A 59 -12.34 4.10 -13.10
N PHE A 60 -11.35 4.55 -12.34
CA PHE A 60 -9.96 4.69 -12.80
C PHE A 60 -9.17 3.38 -12.75
N GLY A 61 -9.73 2.31 -12.17
CA GLY A 61 -9.11 0.99 -12.16
C GLY A 61 -8.01 0.79 -11.10
N PHE A 62 -7.87 1.69 -10.12
CA PHE A 62 -6.95 1.50 -9.00
C PHE A 62 -7.51 0.59 -7.89
N PRO A 63 -6.64 -0.13 -7.16
CA PRO A 63 -5.23 -0.34 -7.47
C PRO A 63 -5.05 -1.22 -8.71
N HIS A 64 -4.01 -0.94 -9.48
CA HIS A 64 -3.63 -1.78 -10.62
C HIS A 64 -3.16 -3.16 -10.14
N GLN A 65 -3.48 -4.19 -10.93
CA GLN A 65 -3.13 -5.58 -10.60
C GLN A 65 -1.61 -5.79 -10.49
N GLU A 66 -0.83 -5.06 -11.28
CA GLU A 66 0.63 -5.12 -11.28
C GLU A 66 1.21 -4.69 -9.93
N THR A 67 0.61 -3.69 -9.28
CA THR A 67 1.01 -3.21 -7.95
C THR A 67 0.60 -4.18 -6.86
N ILE A 68 -0.62 -4.74 -6.93
CA ILE A 68 -1.05 -5.81 -6.03
C ILE A 68 -0.13 -7.03 -6.14
N ARG A 69 0.26 -7.41 -7.36
CA ARG A 69 1.18 -8.53 -7.60
C ARG A 69 2.55 -8.26 -6.97
N ARG A 70 3.14 -7.08 -7.17
CA ARG A 70 4.43 -6.72 -6.55
C ARG A 70 4.38 -6.74 -5.02
N LEU A 71 3.30 -6.22 -4.42
CA LEU A 71 3.12 -6.25 -2.97
C LEU A 71 3.03 -7.69 -2.43
N ARG A 72 2.31 -8.57 -3.15
CA ARG A 72 2.24 -10.01 -2.82
C ARG A 72 3.59 -10.71 -2.97
N GLU A 73 4.30 -10.46 -4.06
CA GLU A 73 5.67 -10.99 -4.28
C GLU A 73 6.63 -10.58 -3.15
N ALA A 74 6.47 -9.35 -2.63
CA ALA A 74 7.23 -8.84 -1.49
C ALA A 74 6.75 -9.38 -0.12
N ARG A 75 5.75 -10.28 -0.08
CA ARG A 75 5.11 -10.80 1.14
C ARG A 75 4.56 -9.71 2.06
N CYS A 76 4.10 -8.61 1.46
CA CYS A 76 3.48 -7.50 2.17
C CYS A 76 1.96 -7.68 2.22
N ALA A 77 1.37 -7.58 3.42
CA ALA A 77 -0.08 -7.57 3.57
C ALA A 77 -0.68 -6.33 2.90
N VAL A 78 -1.89 -6.43 2.35
CA VAL A 78 -2.53 -5.32 1.63
C VAL A 78 -3.90 -5.02 2.23
N LEU A 79 -4.10 -3.76 2.66
CA LEU A 79 -5.40 -3.21 3.00
C LEU A 79 -5.82 -2.17 1.97
N ARG A 80 -7.09 -2.17 1.60
CA ARG A 80 -7.66 -1.20 0.67
C ARG A 80 -8.85 -0.49 1.30
N THR A 81 -8.90 0.84 1.18
CA THR A 81 -9.97 1.64 1.79
C THR A 81 -11.33 1.41 1.14
N ASP A 82 -11.37 1.04 -0.15
CA ASP A 82 -12.62 0.73 -0.85
C ASP A 82 -13.33 -0.52 -0.30
N ARG A 83 -12.57 -1.43 0.33
CA ARG A 83 -13.07 -2.67 0.93
C ARG A 83 -13.15 -2.61 2.45
N SER A 84 -12.26 -1.84 3.08
CA SER A 84 -12.05 -1.85 4.52
C SER A 84 -12.59 -0.58 5.20
N GLY A 85 -13.16 0.35 4.42
CA GLY A 85 -13.52 1.68 4.89
C GLY A 85 -12.27 2.47 5.28
N ALA A 86 -12.43 3.40 6.21
CA ALA A 86 -11.27 4.04 6.82
C ALA A 86 -10.32 2.98 7.42
N VAL A 87 -9.01 3.23 7.32
CA VAL A 87 -7.97 2.42 7.93
C VAL A 87 -7.21 3.32 8.89
N GLN A 88 -7.25 2.98 10.18
CA GLN A 88 -6.49 3.67 11.21
C GLN A 88 -5.31 2.81 11.63
N VAL A 89 -4.12 3.42 11.62
CA VAL A 89 -2.89 2.82 12.12
C VAL A 89 -2.47 3.61 13.36
N THR A 90 -2.40 2.94 14.50
CA THR A 90 -1.94 3.53 15.76
C THR A 90 -0.55 2.99 16.06
N VAL A 91 0.40 3.87 16.34
CA VAL A 91 1.78 3.52 16.69
C VAL A 91 2.06 4.00 18.11
N ASP A 92 2.60 3.11 18.93
CA ASP A 92 3.00 3.39 20.31
C ASP A 92 4.33 2.66 20.63
N ALA A 93 4.82 2.78 21.88
CA ALA A 93 6.08 2.16 22.30
C ALA A 93 6.09 0.62 22.21
N SER A 94 4.92 -0.01 22.13
CA SER A 94 4.76 -1.47 22.01
C SER A 94 4.65 -1.94 20.56
N GLY A 95 4.62 -1.02 19.60
CA GLY A 95 4.55 -1.32 18.17
C GLY A 95 3.39 -0.60 17.48
N TRP A 96 2.71 -1.29 16.56
CA TRP A 96 1.61 -0.71 15.78
C TRP A 96 0.40 -1.63 15.73
N LYS A 97 -0.79 -1.02 15.67
CA LYS A 97 -2.09 -1.68 15.56
C LYS A 97 -2.88 -1.10 14.41
N VAL A 98 -3.75 -1.92 13.82
CA VAL A 98 -4.61 -1.50 12.71
C VAL A 98 -6.06 -1.75 13.03
N ARG A 99 -6.89 -0.75 12.74
CA ARG A 99 -8.35 -0.83 12.81
C ARG A 99 -8.94 -0.46 11.45
N THR A 100 -9.90 -1.25 10.99
CA THR A 100 -10.70 -0.97 9.80
C THR A 100 -12.13 -0.66 10.20
N TYR A 101 -12.80 0.18 9.40
CA TYR A 101 -14.13 0.72 9.73
C TYR A 101 -15.25 0.09 8.90
N ILE A 102 -14.90 -0.75 7.94
CA ILE A 102 -15.77 -1.75 7.35
C ILE A 102 -15.11 -3.10 7.64
N ARG A 103 -15.78 -3.92 8.44
CA ARG A 103 -15.35 -5.30 8.71
C ARG A 103 -15.72 -6.13 7.48
N GLN A 104 -14.80 -6.93 6.95
CA GLN A 104 -15.21 -7.97 6.01
C GLN A 104 -16.10 -8.96 6.77
N GLY A 105 -17.38 -8.98 6.46
CA GLY A 105 -18.36 -9.96 6.91
C GLY A 105 -18.95 -10.67 5.70
N THR A 106 -18.73 -11.98 5.63
CA THR A 106 -19.36 -12.99 4.76
C THR A 106 -19.35 -12.71 3.25
N SER A 107 -18.47 -13.42 2.54
CA SER A 107 -18.56 -13.62 1.10
C SER A 107 -19.98 -14.07 0.70
N PRO A 108 -20.63 -13.46 -0.31
CA PRO A 108 -21.83 -14.04 -0.97
C PRO A 108 -21.52 -15.32 -1.77
N TRP A 109 -20.25 -15.72 -1.85
CA TRP A 109 -19.75 -16.81 -2.69
C TRP A 109 -19.00 -17.87 -1.87
N ALA A 110 -19.33 -18.04 -0.60
CA ALA A 110 -18.94 -19.22 0.16
C ALA A 110 -20.02 -20.29 -0.01
N SER A 111 -20.02 -20.94 -1.18
CA SER A 111 -20.63 -22.24 -1.51
C SER A 111 -20.03 -22.66 -2.85
#